data_AF-A0A2H2Z7Q9-F1
#
_entry.id   AF-A0A2H2Z7Q9-F1
#
_cell.length_a   1.000
_cell.length_b   1.000
_cell.length_c   1.000
_cell.angle_alpha   90.00
_cell.angle_beta   90.00
_cell.angle_gamma   90.00
#
_symmetry.space_group_name_H-M   'P 1'
#
loop_
_entity.id
_entity.type
_entity.pdbx_description
1 polymer ?
#
loop_
_entity_poly.entity_id
_entity_poly.type
_entity_poly.pdbx_seq_one_letter_code
_entity_poly.pdbx_strand_id
1 'polypeptide(L)'
;MKPRIEVVAIDCLMVRLFNVIAEANMPWMLAATQRLRSGFGAALVDLVPSYTTLMVHYDLTALNPAQARELIDQALTDLQAQAQGSGQCHVLPVWYDLSVGPELSLLSQRSGLAVSEVVRRHSAHQYQVFALGFAPGFAFMGLVDEILAAPRLNTPRKRVAAGSVGIAERQTAAYPVVSPGGWNLIGRTPAKLFDRERDGYSLMQPGDTVRFEPVERAEFINLGGDDTPLEAQP
;
A
#
# COMPACT_ATOMS: atom_id res chain seq x y z
N MET A 1 -4.79 -13.73 19.85
CA MET A 1 -3.61 -13.31 19.07
C MET A 1 -2.38 -13.52 19.94
N LYS A 2 -1.25 -14.04 19.42
CA LYS A 2 0.01 -14.18 20.18
C LYS A 2 1.10 -13.38 19.47
N PRO A 3 1.43 -12.15 19.91
CA PRO A 3 2.41 -11.34 19.24
C PRO A 3 3.81 -11.96 19.33
N ARG A 4 4.67 -11.69 18.34
CA ARG A 4 6.09 -12.02 18.37
C ARG A 4 6.90 -10.74 18.23
N ILE A 5 7.96 -10.61 19.02
CA ILE A 5 8.84 -9.44 19.01
C ILE A 5 10.24 -9.89 18.60
N GLU A 6 10.63 -9.50 17.40
CA GLU A 6 11.92 -9.83 16.76
C GLU A 6 12.85 -8.60 16.83
N VAL A 7 14.15 -8.82 17.10
CA VAL A 7 15.15 -7.75 17.02
C VAL A 7 15.57 -7.59 15.57
N VAL A 8 15.43 -6.38 15.00
CA VAL A 8 15.82 -6.10 13.61
C VAL A 8 16.96 -5.08 13.51
N ALA A 9 17.18 -4.28 14.55
CA ALA A 9 18.40 -3.50 14.77
C ALA A 9 18.59 -3.27 16.28
N ILE A 10 19.66 -2.58 16.67
CA ILE A 10 19.92 -2.26 18.08
C ILE A 10 18.79 -1.41 18.68
N ASP A 11 18.26 -0.47 17.91
CA ASP A 11 17.22 0.51 18.20
C ASP A 11 15.85 0.17 17.58
N CYS A 12 15.72 -1.01 16.96
CA CYS A 12 14.50 -1.40 16.24
C CYS A 12 13.99 -2.78 16.62
N LEU A 13 12.71 -2.84 16.96
CA LEU A 13 11.96 -4.06 17.22
C LEU A 13 10.85 -4.23 16.18
N MET A 14 10.71 -5.45 15.66
CA MET A 14 9.60 -5.82 14.79
C MET A 14 8.55 -6.57 15.60
N VAL A 15 7.35 -6.01 15.67
CA VAL A 15 6.19 -6.58 16.36
C VAL A 15 5.29 -7.25 15.32
N ARG A 16 5.23 -8.57 15.32
CA ARG A 16 4.34 -9.35 14.45
C ARG A 16 3.08 -9.74 15.20
N LEU A 17 1.93 -9.26 14.71
CA LEU A 17 0.62 -9.56 15.28
C LEU A 17 -0.03 -10.77 14.60
N PHE A 18 0.19 -10.92 13.29
CA PHE A 18 -0.45 -11.96 12.48
C PHE A 18 0.56 -12.67 11.57
N ASN A 19 0.18 -13.85 11.08
CA ASN A 19 0.99 -14.63 10.12
C ASN A 19 0.48 -14.52 8.68
N VAL A 20 -0.71 -13.96 8.48
CA VAL A 20 -1.41 -13.91 7.19
C VAL A 20 -1.96 -12.52 6.98
N ILE A 21 -1.86 -12.02 5.74
CA ILE A 21 -2.46 -10.76 5.33
C ILE A 21 -3.96 -10.97 5.19
N ALA A 22 -4.75 -10.22 5.95
CA ALA A 22 -6.21 -10.22 5.86
C ALA A 22 -6.73 -8.84 6.24
N GLU A 23 -7.75 -8.37 5.52
CA GLU A 23 -8.39 -7.06 5.78
C GLU A 23 -8.98 -7.00 7.19
N ALA A 24 -9.52 -8.13 7.68
CA ALA A 24 -10.03 -8.26 9.04
C ALA A 24 -8.98 -8.00 10.14
N ASN A 25 -7.69 -8.03 9.81
CA ASN A 25 -6.61 -7.70 10.75
C ASN A 25 -6.36 -6.19 10.85
N MET A 26 -6.81 -5.39 9.88
CA MET A 26 -6.52 -3.95 9.82
C MET A 26 -6.97 -3.20 11.09
N PRO A 27 -8.18 -3.43 11.65
CA PRO A 27 -8.59 -2.77 12.88
C PRO A 27 -7.69 -3.04 14.09
N TRP A 28 -7.05 -4.22 14.14
CA TRP A 28 -6.09 -4.59 15.17
C TRP A 28 -4.73 -3.91 14.95
N MET A 29 -4.29 -3.83 13.69
CA MET A 29 -3.07 -3.12 13.31
C MET A 29 -3.16 -1.63 13.66
N LEU A 30 -4.32 -0.99 13.39
CA LEU A 30 -4.56 0.40 13.75
C LEU A 30 -4.57 0.62 15.27
N ALA A 31 -5.29 -0.23 16.02
CA ALA A 31 -5.31 -0.15 17.48
C ALA A 31 -3.92 -0.31 18.09
N ALA A 32 -3.13 -1.28 17.59
CA ALA A 32 -1.76 -1.48 18.05
C ALA A 32 -0.85 -0.30 17.69
N THR A 33 -1.01 0.27 16.48
CA THR A 33 -0.27 1.48 16.07
C THR A 33 -0.53 2.62 17.03
N GLN A 34 -1.80 2.88 17.36
CA GLN A 34 -2.18 3.94 18.28
C GLN A 34 -1.61 3.70 19.69
N ARG A 35 -1.76 2.49 20.23
CA ARG A 35 -1.28 2.17 21.58
C ARG A 35 0.24 2.19 21.70
N LEU A 36 0.97 1.70 20.70
CA LEU A 36 2.43 1.78 20.66
C LEU A 36 2.89 3.24 20.58
N ARG A 37 2.26 4.06 19.72
CA ARG A 37 2.57 5.49 19.62
C ARG A 37 2.37 6.21 20.95
N SER A 38 1.25 5.97 21.62
CA SER A 38 0.99 6.56 22.94
C SER A 38 1.91 6.01 24.03
N GLY A 39 2.21 4.71 24.01
CA GLY A 39 3.02 4.05 25.04
C GLY A 39 4.50 4.44 24.99
N PHE A 40 5.08 4.56 23.80
CA PHE A 40 6.47 5.00 23.65
C PHE A 40 6.61 6.53 23.77
N GLY A 41 5.58 7.29 23.40
CA GLY A 41 5.57 8.75 23.54
C GLY A 41 6.80 9.41 22.90
N ALA A 42 7.51 10.22 23.67
CA ALA A 42 8.71 10.94 23.19
C ALA A 42 9.91 10.03 22.87
N ALA A 43 9.93 8.78 23.37
CA ALA A 43 10.99 7.83 23.06
C ALA A 43 10.77 7.12 21.71
N LEU A 44 9.62 7.32 21.06
CA LEU A 44 9.36 6.79 19.72
C LEU A 44 10.06 7.66 18.67
N VAL A 45 11.00 7.09 17.94
CA VAL A 45 11.65 7.74 16.79
C VAL A 45 10.77 7.58 15.55
N ASP A 46 10.33 6.35 15.27
CA ASP A 46 9.41 6.05 14.18
C ASP A 46 8.57 4.80 14.47
N LEU A 47 7.40 4.72 13.82
CA LEU A 47 6.49 3.59 13.90
C LEU A 47 5.90 3.29 12.53
N VAL A 48 6.31 2.17 11.94
CA VAL A 48 5.95 1.82 10.57
C VAL A 48 5.04 0.58 10.56
N PRO A 49 3.72 0.75 10.38
CA PRO A 49 2.80 -0.37 10.18
C PRO A 49 2.97 -0.95 8.77
N SER A 50 2.90 -2.27 8.66
CA SER A 50 2.91 -2.98 7.39
C SER A 50 2.21 -4.33 7.51
N TYR A 51 1.02 -4.44 6.92
CA TYR A 51 0.22 -5.67 6.83
C TYR A 51 -0.05 -6.38 8.17
N THR A 52 0.93 -7.16 8.64
CA THR A 52 0.85 -8.02 9.84
C THR A 52 1.84 -7.62 10.92
N THR A 53 2.68 -6.62 10.65
CA THR A 53 3.80 -6.21 11.49
C THR A 53 3.84 -4.71 11.73
N LEU A 54 4.45 -4.31 12.85
CA LEU A 54 4.75 -2.94 13.22
C LEU A 54 6.25 -2.87 13.54
N MET A 55 6.99 -2.06 12.80
CA MET A 55 8.38 -1.75 13.15
C MET A 55 8.38 -0.58 14.13
N VAL A 56 8.93 -0.80 15.32
CA VAL A 56 9.11 0.20 16.36
C VAL A 56 10.57 0.61 16.37
N HIS A 57 10.85 1.86 16.00
CA HIS A 57 12.16 2.49 16.13
C HIS A 57 12.12 3.43 17.34
N TYR A 58 13.00 3.24 18.30
CA TYR A 58 12.98 3.96 19.57
C TYR A 58 14.36 4.54 19.93
N ASP A 59 14.37 5.57 20.76
CA ASP A 59 15.59 6.24 21.22
C ASP A 59 16.30 5.39 22.28
N LEU A 60 17.47 4.86 21.93
CA LEU A 60 18.31 4.05 22.81
C LEU A 60 18.90 4.81 24.00
N THR A 61 18.96 6.14 23.93
CA THR A 61 19.42 6.97 25.05
C THR A 61 18.32 7.16 26.08
N ALA A 62 17.06 7.01 25.67
CA ALA A 62 15.88 7.12 26.54
C ALA A 62 15.42 5.76 27.09
N LEU A 63 15.50 4.69 26.29
CA LEU A 63 15.02 3.35 26.65
C LEU A 63 16.07 2.28 26.33
N ASN A 64 16.27 1.34 27.26
CA ASN A 64 17.00 0.12 26.96
C ASN A 64 16.09 -0.93 26.28
N PRO A 65 16.66 -1.98 25.66
CA PRO A 65 15.87 -2.99 24.94
C PRO A 65 14.85 -3.75 25.78
N ALA A 66 15.09 -3.94 27.08
CA ALA A 66 14.14 -4.62 27.97
C ALA A 66 12.91 -3.73 28.24
N GLN A 67 13.13 -2.43 28.49
CA GLN A 67 12.07 -1.44 28.67
C GLN A 67 11.22 -1.29 27.40
N ALA A 68 11.84 -1.25 26.23
CA ALA A 68 11.12 -1.18 24.96
C ALA A 68 10.20 -2.41 24.75
N ARG A 69 10.67 -3.61 25.11
CA ARG A 69 9.84 -4.84 25.07
C ARG A 69 8.68 -4.77 26.05
N GLU A 70 8.93 -4.30 27.26
CA GLU A 70 7.89 -4.14 28.27
C GLU A 70 6.79 -3.15 27.80
N LEU A 71 7.17 -2.02 27.20
CA LEU A 71 6.21 -1.08 26.62
C LEU A 71 5.38 -1.70 25.48
N ILE A 72 5.99 -2.54 24.64
CA ILE A 72 5.26 -3.29 23.60
C ILE A 72 4.25 -4.24 24.25
N ASP A 73 4.67 -5.04 25.24
CA ASP A 73 3.79 -5.99 25.92
C ASP A 73 2.62 -5.28 26.61
N GLN A 74 2.88 -4.15 27.30
CA GLN A 74 1.86 -3.31 27.90
C GLN A 74 0.90 -2.72 26.85
N ALA A 75 1.41 -2.23 25.73
CA ALA A 75 0.60 -1.67 24.65
C ALA A 75 -0.30 -2.73 23.97
N LEU A 76 0.11 -4.00 23.98
CA LEU A 76 -0.64 -5.10 23.36
C LEU A 76 -1.52 -5.87 24.36
N THR A 77 -1.36 -5.65 25.66
CA THR A 77 -2.19 -6.27 26.71
C THR A 77 -3.65 -5.84 26.54
N ASP A 78 -4.56 -6.81 26.48
CA ASP A 78 -6.00 -6.61 26.25
C ASP A 78 -6.34 -5.77 25.00
N LEU A 79 -5.48 -5.81 23.97
CA LEU A 79 -5.74 -5.12 22.71
C LEU A 79 -7.11 -5.53 22.16
N GLN A 80 -7.89 -4.54 21.75
CA GLN A 80 -9.17 -4.74 21.07
C GLN A 80 -9.07 -4.17 19.66
N ALA A 81 -9.82 -4.76 18.73
CA ALA A 81 -10.00 -4.18 17.40
C ALA A 81 -10.60 -2.77 17.52
N GLN A 82 -10.06 -1.82 16.76
CA GLN A 82 -10.71 -0.52 16.60
C GLN A 82 -12.08 -0.70 15.93
N ALA A 83 -13.06 0.16 16.26
CA ALA A 83 -14.35 0.15 15.56
C ALA A 83 -14.15 0.35 14.05
N GLN A 84 -14.91 -0.39 13.23
CA GLN A 84 -14.85 -0.26 11.77
C GLN A 84 -15.20 1.18 11.34
N GLY A 85 -14.45 1.72 10.37
CA GLY A 85 -14.75 3.01 9.73
C GLY A 85 -13.82 4.19 10.08
N SER A 86 -12.60 3.97 10.56
CA SER A 86 -11.68 5.07 10.87
C SER A 86 -10.90 5.63 9.67
N GLY A 87 -10.82 4.91 8.55
CA GLY A 87 -10.08 5.32 7.35
C GLY A 87 -10.95 6.06 6.32
N GLN A 88 -10.33 6.93 5.52
CA GLN A 88 -11.00 7.60 4.39
C GLN A 88 -11.13 6.64 3.19
N CYS A 89 -12.19 6.80 2.40
CA CYS A 89 -12.35 6.12 1.11
C CYS A 89 -11.97 7.07 -0.02
N HIS A 90 -10.89 6.75 -0.73
CA HIS A 90 -10.37 7.52 -1.85
C HIS A 90 -10.87 6.93 -3.16
N VAL A 91 -11.42 7.77 -4.03
CA VAL A 91 -11.76 7.37 -5.41
C VAL A 91 -10.66 7.84 -6.33
N LEU A 92 -9.93 6.92 -6.96
CA LEU A 92 -8.85 7.24 -7.88
C LEU A 92 -9.29 7.03 -9.33
N PRO A 93 -9.40 8.09 -10.15
CA PRO A 93 -9.67 7.92 -11.57
C PRO A 93 -8.49 7.22 -12.23
N VAL A 94 -8.75 6.24 -13.09
CA VAL A 94 -7.72 5.46 -13.80
C VAL A 94 -8.11 5.30 -15.24
N TRP A 95 -7.21 5.69 -16.13
CA TRP A 95 -7.29 5.34 -17.54
C TRP A 95 -6.65 3.97 -17.75
N TYR A 96 -7.48 2.97 -18.05
CA TYR A 96 -7.06 1.61 -18.38
C TYR A 96 -6.94 1.49 -19.89
N ASP A 97 -5.71 1.40 -20.40
CA ASP A 97 -5.44 1.27 -21.82
C ASP A 97 -4.12 0.55 -22.04
N LEU A 98 -3.98 -0.19 -23.14
CA LEU A 98 -2.76 -0.95 -23.45
C LEU A 98 -1.51 -0.08 -23.59
N SER A 99 -1.66 1.20 -23.93
CA SER A 99 -0.55 2.16 -24.05
C SER A 99 0.07 2.55 -22.70
N VAL A 100 -0.70 2.49 -21.60
CA VAL A 100 -0.23 2.82 -20.24
C VAL A 100 -0.27 1.63 -19.28
N GLY A 101 -0.99 0.57 -19.66
CA GLY A 101 -1.15 -0.70 -18.97
C GLY A 101 -0.90 -1.88 -19.91
N PRO A 102 0.34 -2.06 -20.41
CA PRO A 102 0.68 -3.11 -21.38
C PRO A 102 0.41 -4.53 -20.87
N GLU A 103 0.40 -4.75 -19.55
CA GLU A 103 0.14 -6.08 -18.98
C GLU A 103 -1.34 -6.44 -18.87
N LEU A 104 -2.28 -5.56 -19.26
CA LEU A 104 -3.70 -5.93 -19.38
C LEU A 104 -3.89 -7.15 -20.30
N SER A 105 -3.16 -7.20 -21.43
CA SER A 105 -3.18 -8.36 -22.33
C SER A 105 -2.63 -9.63 -21.68
N LEU A 106 -1.55 -9.51 -20.90
CA LEU A 106 -0.96 -10.63 -20.17
C LEU A 106 -1.92 -11.17 -19.10
N LEU A 107 -2.54 -10.28 -18.32
CA LEU A 107 -3.51 -10.65 -17.30
C LEU A 107 -4.76 -11.28 -17.91
N SER A 108 -5.25 -10.73 -19.03
CA SER A 108 -6.34 -11.30 -19.82
C SER A 108 -6.03 -12.74 -20.26
N GLN A 109 -4.84 -12.98 -20.83
CA GLN A 109 -4.41 -14.32 -21.25
C GLN A 109 -4.30 -15.31 -20.07
N ARG A 110 -3.71 -14.89 -18.95
CA ARG A 110 -3.52 -15.76 -17.77
C ARG A 110 -4.82 -16.13 -17.07
N SER A 111 -5.73 -15.17 -16.98
CA SER A 111 -7.02 -15.33 -16.31
C SER A 111 -8.09 -15.97 -17.19
N GLY A 112 -7.90 -15.98 -18.51
CA GLY A 112 -8.93 -16.35 -19.49
C GLY A 112 -10.06 -15.31 -19.60
N LEU A 113 -9.89 -14.12 -19.02
CA LEU A 113 -10.88 -13.03 -19.05
C LEU A 113 -10.60 -12.08 -20.21
N ALA A 114 -11.64 -11.42 -20.73
CA ALA A 114 -11.43 -10.27 -21.61
C ALA A 114 -10.77 -9.11 -20.84
N VAL A 115 -10.03 -8.24 -21.53
CA VAL A 115 -9.41 -7.05 -20.90
C VAL A 115 -10.44 -6.19 -20.16
N SER A 116 -11.63 -5.99 -20.74
CA SER A 116 -12.72 -5.26 -20.09
C SER A 116 -13.16 -5.88 -18.77
N GLU A 117 -13.10 -7.20 -18.65
CA GLU A 117 -13.45 -7.94 -17.43
C GLU A 117 -12.33 -7.88 -16.38
N VAL A 118 -11.06 -7.86 -16.82
CA VAL A 118 -9.91 -7.56 -15.94
C VAL A 118 -10.07 -6.17 -15.31
N VAL A 119 -10.35 -5.16 -16.15
CA VAL A 119 -10.59 -3.77 -15.70
C VAL A 119 -11.76 -3.72 -14.73
N ARG A 120 -12.91 -4.30 -15.11
CA ARG A 120 -14.12 -4.32 -14.27
C ARG A 120 -13.86 -4.94 -12.90
N ARG A 121 -13.17 -6.07 -12.83
CA ARG A 121 -12.87 -6.75 -11.56
C ARG A 121 -11.91 -5.96 -10.69
N HIS A 122 -10.88 -5.34 -11.29
CA HIS A 122 -9.97 -4.47 -10.56
C HIS A 122 -10.68 -3.22 -10.02
N SER A 123 -11.52 -2.56 -10.82
CA SER A 123 -12.18 -1.32 -10.41
C SER A 123 -13.40 -1.51 -9.51
N ALA A 124 -14.03 -2.69 -9.51
CA ALA A 124 -15.21 -2.96 -8.69
C ALA A 124 -14.90 -3.17 -7.21
N HIS A 125 -13.62 -3.36 -6.85
CA HIS A 125 -13.20 -3.64 -5.48
C HIS A 125 -12.73 -2.37 -4.76
N GLN A 126 -12.98 -2.34 -3.45
CA GLN A 126 -12.46 -1.30 -2.55
C GLN A 126 -11.28 -1.90 -1.78
N TYR A 127 -10.08 -1.46 -2.11
CA TYR A 127 -8.85 -2.03 -1.58
C TYR A 127 -8.42 -1.38 -0.26
N GLN A 128 -8.04 -2.20 0.72
CA GLN A 128 -7.44 -1.73 1.97
C GLN A 128 -6.00 -1.27 1.74
N VAL A 129 -5.65 -0.06 2.20
CA VAL A 129 -4.26 0.40 2.30
C VAL A 129 -3.63 -0.24 3.55
N PHE A 130 -2.67 -1.13 3.33
CA PHE A 130 -2.01 -1.88 4.42
C PHE A 130 -0.70 -1.26 4.89
N ALA A 131 0.01 -0.58 3.99
CA ALA A 131 1.33 -0.02 4.25
C ALA A 131 1.63 1.12 3.28
N LEU A 132 2.47 2.05 3.71
CA LEU A 132 3.13 3.02 2.84
C LEU A 132 4.63 2.74 2.83
N GLY A 133 5.31 2.92 1.70
CA GLY A 133 6.74 2.69 1.59
C GLY A 133 7.20 2.48 0.16
N PHE A 134 8.44 2.06 -0.09
CA PHE A 134 9.11 2.05 -1.41
C PHE A 134 9.44 3.45 -1.95
N ALA A 135 8.45 4.35 -1.99
CA ALA A 135 8.62 5.77 -2.28
C ALA A 135 7.59 6.59 -1.48
N PRO A 136 7.83 7.89 -1.22
CA PRO A 136 6.84 8.75 -0.56
C PRO A 136 5.49 8.72 -1.28
N GLY A 137 4.41 8.40 -0.57
CA GLY A 137 3.05 8.27 -1.10
C GLY A 137 2.73 6.98 -1.85
N PHE A 138 3.67 6.03 -1.98
CA PHE A 138 3.37 4.73 -2.57
C PHE A 138 2.64 3.86 -1.54
N ALA A 139 1.37 3.58 -1.82
CA ALA A 139 0.48 2.80 -0.97
C ALA A 139 0.36 1.37 -1.48
N PHE A 140 0.67 0.40 -0.60
CA PHE A 140 0.43 -1.00 -0.89
C PHE A 140 -0.99 -1.37 -0.50
N MET A 141 -1.77 -1.79 -1.50
CA MET A 141 -3.18 -2.08 -1.36
C MET A 141 -3.50 -3.52 -1.73
N GLY A 142 -4.53 -4.09 -1.13
CA GLY A 142 -4.98 -5.43 -1.43
C GLY A 142 -6.28 -5.79 -0.74
N LEU A 143 -6.80 -7.00 -0.92
CA LEU A 143 -6.26 -8.02 -1.84
C LEU A 143 -6.97 -7.97 -3.19
N VAL A 144 -6.23 -8.06 -4.30
CA VAL A 144 -6.87 -8.25 -5.61
C VAL A 144 -7.59 -9.59 -5.68
N ASP A 145 -8.63 -9.63 -6.53
CA ASP A 145 -9.29 -10.87 -6.93
C ASP A 145 -8.22 -11.89 -7.33
N GLU A 146 -8.32 -13.10 -6.80
CA GLU A 146 -7.31 -14.14 -6.96
C GLU A 146 -7.07 -14.47 -8.44
N ILE A 147 -8.08 -14.34 -9.29
CA ILE A 147 -7.95 -14.55 -10.73
C ILE A 147 -7.10 -13.47 -11.44
N LEU A 148 -6.95 -12.29 -10.82
CA LEU A 148 -6.09 -11.20 -11.31
C LEU A 148 -4.68 -11.23 -10.71
N ALA A 149 -4.47 -12.05 -9.67
CA ALA A 149 -3.19 -12.13 -9.01
C ALA A 149 -2.13 -12.63 -9.99
N ALA A 150 -1.03 -11.90 -10.10
CA ALA A 150 0.02 -12.20 -11.06
C ALA A 150 1.40 -11.90 -10.46
N PRO A 151 2.39 -12.79 -10.62
CA PRO A 151 3.74 -12.51 -10.13
C PRO A 151 4.33 -11.27 -10.78
N ARG A 152 5.32 -10.68 -10.12
CA ARG A 152 6.13 -9.61 -10.69
C ARG A 152 6.76 -10.04 -12.02
N LEU A 153 7.05 -9.06 -12.87
CA LEU A 153 7.85 -9.26 -14.07
C LEU A 153 9.24 -9.79 -13.68
N ASN A 154 9.74 -10.76 -14.45
CA ASN A 154 11.07 -11.35 -14.22
C ASN A 154 12.19 -10.31 -14.30
N THR A 155 12.06 -9.35 -15.21
CA THR A 155 12.98 -8.22 -15.35
C THR A 155 12.20 -6.93 -15.08
N PRO A 156 12.47 -6.23 -13.97
CA PRO A 156 11.83 -4.94 -13.69
C PRO A 156 12.12 -3.91 -14.77
N ARG A 157 11.14 -3.05 -15.05
CA ARG A 157 11.32 -1.84 -15.86
C ARG A 157 12.28 -0.89 -15.16
N LYS A 158 13.11 -0.20 -15.94
CA LYS A 158 14.02 0.82 -15.40
C LYS A 158 13.25 2.07 -15.01
N ARG A 159 12.18 2.38 -15.74
CA ARG A 159 11.33 3.53 -15.54
C ARG A 159 9.86 3.14 -15.70
N VAL A 160 9.12 3.30 -14.62
CA VAL A 160 7.67 3.27 -14.57
C VAL A 160 7.19 4.70 -14.43
N ALA A 161 6.15 5.07 -15.18
CA ALA A 161 5.59 6.41 -15.14
C ALA A 161 5.00 6.73 -13.76
N ALA A 162 5.08 7.99 -13.32
CA ALA A 162 4.24 8.45 -12.23
C ALA A 162 2.76 8.25 -12.59
N GLY A 163 1.94 7.93 -11.59
CA GLY A 163 0.54 7.58 -11.75
C GLY A 163 0.30 6.17 -12.29
N SER A 164 1.31 5.41 -12.72
CA SER A 164 1.07 4.03 -13.21
C SER A 164 0.38 3.20 -12.12
N VAL A 165 -0.63 2.44 -12.48
CA VAL A 165 -1.33 1.50 -11.59
C VAL A 165 -0.87 0.10 -11.97
N GLY A 166 -0.51 -0.71 -10.97
CA GLY A 166 -0.01 -2.06 -11.23
C GLY A 166 -0.46 -3.09 -10.23
N ILE A 167 -0.35 -4.36 -10.62
CA ILE A 167 -0.61 -5.54 -9.81
C ILE A 167 0.67 -6.36 -9.64
N ALA A 168 0.93 -6.81 -8.41
CA ALA A 168 1.96 -7.81 -8.11
C ALA A 168 1.49 -8.74 -6.99
N GLU A 169 1.58 -10.04 -7.24
CA GLU A 169 0.96 -11.07 -6.41
C GLU A 169 -0.51 -10.70 -6.17
N ARG A 170 -0.93 -10.64 -4.91
CA ARG A 170 -2.28 -10.24 -4.50
C ARG A 170 -2.40 -8.74 -4.18
N GLN A 171 -1.45 -7.91 -4.59
CA GLN A 171 -1.40 -6.48 -4.27
C GLN A 171 -1.63 -5.62 -5.50
N THR A 172 -2.21 -4.45 -5.30
CA THR A 172 -2.31 -3.34 -6.26
C THR A 172 -1.73 -2.06 -5.66
N ALA A 173 -1.20 -1.18 -6.51
CA ALA A 173 -0.59 0.07 -6.08
C ALA A 173 -0.56 1.07 -7.24
N ALA A 174 -0.44 2.35 -6.90
CA ALA A 174 -0.16 3.41 -7.86
C ALA A 174 1.20 4.05 -7.55
N TYR A 175 2.01 4.27 -8.59
CA TYR A 175 3.37 4.79 -8.47
C TYR A 175 3.32 6.33 -8.30
N PRO A 176 3.82 6.91 -7.19
CA PRO A 176 3.70 8.35 -6.93
C PRO A 176 4.68 9.19 -7.76
N VAL A 177 5.79 8.59 -8.18
CA VAL A 177 6.88 9.23 -8.92
C VAL A 177 7.43 8.25 -9.98
N VAL A 178 8.25 8.76 -10.89
CA VAL A 178 9.00 7.91 -11.81
C VAL A 178 10.03 7.08 -11.04
N SER A 179 9.96 5.76 -11.16
CA SER A 179 10.87 4.83 -10.45
C SER A 179 11.07 3.54 -11.26
N PRO A 180 12.08 2.72 -10.97
CA PRO A 180 12.09 1.33 -11.45
C PRO A 180 10.91 0.54 -10.84
N GLY A 181 10.45 -0.50 -11.53
CA GLY A 181 9.31 -1.29 -11.04
C GLY A 181 9.07 -2.57 -11.82
N GLY A 182 8.71 -3.63 -11.12
CA GLY A 182 8.42 -4.95 -11.70
C GLY A 182 6.96 -5.38 -11.60
N TRP A 183 6.03 -4.46 -11.34
CA TRP A 183 4.61 -4.79 -11.25
C TRP A 183 3.98 -4.81 -12.64
N ASN A 184 2.93 -5.61 -12.80
CA ASN A 184 2.16 -5.69 -14.04
C ASN A 184 1.35 -4.40 -14.18
N LEU A 185 1.70 -3.54 -15.12
CA LEU A 185 1.04 -2.24 -15.29
C LEU A 185 -0.29 -2.44 -16.01
N ILE A 186 -1.35 -1.86 -15.46
CA ILE A 186 -2.73 -2.07 -15.92
C ILE A 186 -3.47 -0.77 -16.25
N GLY A 187 -2.92 0.39 -15.87
CA GLY A 187 -3.53 1.68 -16.15
C GLY A 187 -2.71 2.84 -15.60
N ARG A 188 -3.26 4.06 -15.65
CA ARG A 188 -2.63 5.24 -15.09
C ARG A 188 -3.65 6.16 -14.42
N THR A 189 -3.33 6.66 -13.24
CA THR A 189 -4.12 7.66 -12.50
C THR A 189 -3.47 9.04 -12.63
N PRO A 190 -4.26 10.13 -12.76
CA PRO A 190 -3.74 11.50 -12.71
C PRO A 190 -3.60 11.98 -11.25
N ALA A 191 -4.02 11.17 -10.26
CA ALA A 191 -4.03 11.56 -8.86
C ALA A 191 -2.61 11.83 -8.34
N LYS A 192 -2.45 12.98 -7.68
CA LYS A 192 -1.21 13.34 -6.97
C LYS A 192 -1.14 12.59 -5.64
N LEU A 193 -0.44 11.47 -5.63
CA LEU A 193 -0.37 10.54 -4.48
C LEU A 193 0.51 11.05 -3.33
N PHE A 194 1.44 11.95 -3.62
CA PHE A 194 2.32 12.60 -2.65
C PHE A 194 2.41 14.10 -2.93
N ASP A 195 2.29 14.93 -1.89
CA ASP A 195 2.41 16.38 -1.98
C ASP A 195 2.96 16.97 -0.69
N ARG A 196 3.99 17.82 -0.79
CA ARG A 196 4.62 18.45 0.37
C ARG A 196 3.72 19.47 1.06
N GLU A 197 2.77 20.04 0.32
CA GLU A 197 1.81 21.02 0.83
C GLU A 197 0.58 20.36 1.46
N ARG A 198 0.46 19.02 1.36
CA ARG A 198 -0.64 18.25 1.98
C ARG A 198 -0.26 17.85 3.40
N ASP A 199 -1.23 17.94 4.31
CA ASP A 199 -1.08 17.40 5.66
C ASP A 199 -0.80 15.88 5.64
N GLY A 200 0.22 15.42 6.37
CA GLY A 200 0.73 14.05 6.32
C GLY A 200 1.46 13.65 5.03
N TYR A 201 1.61 14.57 4.06
CA TYR A 201 2.31 14.46 2.78
C TYR A 201 1.81 13.41 1.77
N SER A 202 1.21 12.31 2.22
CA SER A 202 0.66 11.25 1.37
C SER A 202 -0.85 11.39 1.25
N LEU A 203 -1.40 11.12 0.06
CA LEU A 203 -2.85 11.12 -0.18
C LEU A 203 -3.57 10.08 0.67
N MET A 204 -2.95 8.93 0.86
CA MET A 204 -3.50 7.77 1.56
C MET A 204 -2.67 7.48 2.82
N GLN A 205 -3.32 6.93 3.84
CA GLN A 205 -2.71 6.43 5.07
C GLN A 205 -3.07 4.95 5.30
N PRO A 206 -2.24 4.17 6.04
CA PRO A 206 -2.63 2.83 6.46
C PRO A 206 -3.97 2.86 7.20
N GLY A 207 -4.92 2.03 6.79
CA GLY A 207 -6.30 2.06 7.28
C GLY A 207 -7.29 2.71 6.32
N ASP A 208 -6.83 3.57 5.41
CA ASP A 208 -7.67 4.08 4.32
C ASP A 208 -8.02 2.98 3.33
N THR A 209 -9.00 3.27 2.48
CA THR A 209 -9.41 2.41 1.39
C THR A 209 -9.42 3.14 0.07
N VAL A 210 -9.27 2.40 -1.03
CA VAL A 210 -9.22 2.96 -2.39
C VAL A 210 -10.16 2.21 -3.31
N ARG A 211 -11.02 2.94 -4.01
CA ARG A 211 -11.78 2.43 -5.15
C ARG A 211 -11.21 3.06 -6.43
N PHE A 212 -10.80 2.24 -7.39
CA PHE A 212 -10.40 2.76 -8.69
C PHE A 212 -11.63 3.00 -9.56
N GLU A 213 -11.65 4.11 -10.27
CA GLU A 213 -12.74 4.50 -11.15
C GLU A 213 -12.25 4.57 -12.59
N PRO A 214 -12.70 3.68 -13.49
CA PRO A 214 -12.30 3.73 -14.89
C PRO A 214 -12.77 5.03 -15.52
N VAL A 215 -11.85 5.73 -16.19
CA VAL A 215 -12.15 6.95 -16.95
C VAL A 215 -11.62 6.83 -18.37
N GLU A 216 -12.27 7.54 -19.29
CA GLU A 216 -11.81 7.68 -20.66
C GLU A 216 -10.56 8.58 -20.73
N ARG A 217 -9.77 8.42 -21.81
CA ARG A 217 -8.53 9.19 -22.00
C ARG A 217 -8.76 10.71 -21.89
N ALA A 218 -9.85 11.23 -22.46
CA ALA A 218 -10.14 12.65 -22.43
C ALA A 218 -10.30 13.18 -21.00
N GLU A 219 -10.98 12.43 -20.14
CA GLU A 219 -11.16 12.81 -18.73
C GLU A 219 -9.85 12.68 -17.95
N PHE A 220 -9.06 11.63 -18.20
CA PHE A 220 -7.72 11.49 -17.63
C PHE A 220 -6.83 12.71 -17.92
N ILE A 221 -6.83 13.19 -19.16
CA ILE A 221 -6.07 14.40 -19.55
C ILE A 221 -6.66 15.65 -18.88
N ASN A 222 -7.98 15.81 -18.84
CA ASN A 222 -8.63 16.95 -18.19
C ASN A 222 -8.28 17.05 -16.70
N LEU A 223 -8.11 15.91 -16.04
CA LEU A 223 -7.68 15.80 -14.64
C LEU A 223 -6.17 16.03 -14.44
N GLY A 224 -5.42 16.38 -15.48
CA GLY A 224 -3.99 16.66 -15.45
C GLY A 224 -3.10 15.43 -15.65
N GLY A 225 -3.65 14.34 -16.17
CA GLY A 225 -2.90 13.13 -16.49
C GLY A 225 -1.91 13.33 -17.63
N ASP A 226 -0.76 12.65 -17.53
CA ASP A 226 0.24 12.55 -18.59
C ASP A 226 0.06 11.20 -19.31
N ASP A 227 -0.34 11.22 -20.58
CA ASP A 227 -0.49 10.03 -21.40
C ASP A 227 0.77 9.64 -22.19
N THR A 228 1.88 10.36 -21.97
CA THR A 228 3.14 10.06 -22.63
C THR A 228 3.60 8.64 -22.29
N PRO A 229 4.00 7.83 -23.29
CA PRO A 229 4.63 6.55 -23.04
C PRO A 229 5.94 6.76 -22.29
N LEU A 230 6.03 6.26 -21.05
CA LEU A 230 7.18 6.52 -20.17
C LEU A 230 8.15 5.33 -20.05
N GLU A 231 7.81 4.19 -20.67
CA GLU A 231 8.79 3.29 -21.30
C GLU A 231 8.12 2.63 -22.53
N ALA A 232 8.75 2.76 -23.71
CA ALA A 232 8.27 2.23 -24.98
C ALA A 232 8.28 0.69 -24.97
N GLN A 233 7.36 0.10 -25.75
CA GLN A 233 7.44 -1.31 -26.11
C GLN A 233 8.84 -1.60 -26.70
N PRO A 234 9.44 -2.78 -26.40
CA PRO A 234 10.69 -3.17 -27.02
C PRO A 234 10.61 -3.16 -28.56
#